data_AF-A0A444Z658-F1
#
_entry.id   AF-A0A444Z658-F1
#
_cell.length_a   1.000
_cell.length_b   1.000
_cell.length_c   1.000
_cell.angle_alpha   90.00
_cell.angle_beta   90.00
_cell.angle_gamma   90.00
#
_symmetry.space_group_name_H-M   'P 1'
#
loop_
_entity.id
_entity.type
_entity.pdbx_description
1 polymer ?
#
loop_
_entity_poly.entity_id
_entity_poly.type
_entity_poly.pdbx_seq_one_letter_code
_entity_poly.pdbx_strand_id
1 'polypeptide(L)'
;MKDVSLWTISKVVLNHSHSCCPDQAEMLKQHRELSMFVRRTIETHEEAGIRPSKTYQSFVAAAGSHCELGFIEKDVRNYITRKVRNIFEEDDAKKFGKYLVRMKEKNQNFFFELNLEGDHCIKHVFWADARSRATFDYFGDVVSFDTTYNTNRYNLVLGSFVGVNHHGQSTLLGCALMKNEDIQSFKWLFECWLRCMGGKAPKGILTDQCTSIKRAIELCMPTTIHRWCIWHIMKKIPSKLNSYKGHIDIEQEMSRVVWNSYTKDEFDKNWNDFLTKYGLGGNKWLSELYEDRHIWISVYLDHHFWAGKKSTQRSESMHSFFNKFITQNSSLRQFVKQYDNYLTSGEQAEREFDAVDFHTVIPYATKLAIEAQFQHVYTHEKFREVQGQFRGKVNCITRSMHSVHTLGRTVRPGMIGGKATDLFRSDYPTSS
;
A
#
# COMPACT_ATOMS: atom_id res chain seq x y z
N MET A 1 47.20 -31.23 -53.57
CA MET A 1 47.26 -30.30 -52.43
C MET A 1 46.19 -29.26 -52.66
N LYS A 2 45.15 -29.23 -51.81
CA LYS A 2 44.08 -28.23 -51.90
C LYS A 2 44.64 -26.88 -51.45
N ASP A 3 44.46 -25.88 -52.29
CA ASP A 3 44.77 -24.48 -52.01
C ASP A 3 44.27 -24.08 -50.63
N VAL A 4 45.15 -23.48 -49.84
CA VAL A 4 44.76 -22.80 -48.62
C VAL A 4 43.86 -21.65 -49.05
N SER A 5 42.59 -21.71 -48.66
CA SER A 5 41.56 -20.71 -48.94
C SER A 5 41.94 -19.37 -48.29
N LEU A 6 42.80 -18.62 -48.97
CA LEU A 6 43.29 -17.31 -48.56
C LEU A 6 42.47 -16.24 -49.27
N TRP A 7 41.94 -15.31 -48.48
CA TRP A 7 41.21 -14.15 -48.99
C TRP A 7 42.19 -13.16 -49.60
N THR A 8 41.96 -12.77 -50.86
CA THR A 8 42.76 -11.75 -51.56
C THR A 8 41.98 -10.45 -51.65
N ILE A 9 42.52 -9.35 -51.11
CA ILE A 9 41.93 -8.01 -51.29
C ILE A 9 42.23 -7.56 -52.72
N SER A 10 41.19 -7.41 -53.55
CA SER A 10 41.34 -7.14 -54.98
C SER A 10 41.41 -5.66 -55.34
N LYS A 11 41.01 -4.75 -54.44
CA LYS A 11 40.99 -3.30 -54.70
C LYS A 11 41.09 -2.49 -53.42
N VAL A 12 41.96 -1.49 -53.42
CA VAL A 12 42.06 -0.45 -52.38
C VAL A 12 42.01 0.90 -53.08
N VAL A 13 41.08 1.77 -52.66
CA VAL A 13 40.98 3.15 -53.17
C VAL A 13 41.10 4.08 -51.97
N LEU A 14 42.18 4.86 -51.94
CA LEU A 14 42.52 5.74 -50.82
C LEU A 14 41.97 7.16 -50.98
N ASN A 15 41.54 7.53 -52.20
CA ASN A 15 40.98 8.83 -52.48
C ASN A 15 39.46 8.82 -52.23
N HIS A 16 39.02 9.65 -51.29
CA HIS A 16 37.61 9.82 -50.94
C HIS A 16 37.11 11.20 -51.38
N SER A 17 35.85 11.29 -51.78
CA SER A 17 35.18 12.57 -52.14
C SER A 17 34.79 13.42 -50.92
N HIS A 18 35.18 13.00 -49.72
CA HIS A 18 34.89 13.64 -48.45
C HIS A 18 36.06 13.41 -47.48
N SER A 19 36.20 14.29 -46.50
CA SER A 19 37.15 14.11 -45.41
C SER A 19 36.77 12.88 -44.58
N CYS A 20 37.71 11.95 -44.40
CA CYS A 20 37.54 10.88 -43.43
C CYS A 20 37.63 11.47 -42.02
N CYS A 21 36.58 11.35 -41.23
CA CYS A 21 36.56 11.72 -39.81
C CYS A 21 36.40 10.46 -38.96
N PRO A 22 37.51 9.80 -38.56
CA PRO A 22 37.48 8.61 -37.70
C PRO A 22 36.71 8.87 -36.40
N ASP A 23 36.82 10.07 -35.85
CA ASP A 23 36.16 10.51 -34.61
C ASP A 23 34.62 10.43 -34.70
N GLN A 24 34.05 10.49 -35.90
CA GLN A 24 32.60 10.33 -36.10
C GLN A 24 32.19 8.87 -36.35
N ALA A 25 33.15 7.97 -36.62
CA ALA A 25 32.87 6.56 -36.88
C ALA A 25 32.32 5.87 -35.62
N GLU A 26 32.75 6.25 -34.42
CA GLU A 26 32.23 5.74 -33.15
C GLU A 26 30.74 6.05 -32.95
N MET A 27 30.23 7.10 -33.61
CA MET A 27 28.81 7.46 -33.63
C MET A 27 27.99 6.67 -34.67
N LEU A 28 28.60 5.74 -35.41
CA LEU A 28 27.87 4.83 -36.28
C LEU A 28 27.28 3.68 -35.46
N LYS A 29 26.03 3.33 -35.77
CA LYS A 29 25.29 2.25 -35.08
C LYS A 29 26.04 0.91 -35.04
N GLN A 30 26.88 0.64 -36.04
CA GLN A 30 27.65 -0.59 -36.19
C GLN A 30 28.88 -0.66 -35.29
N HIS A 31 29.35 0.48 -34.76
CA HIS A 31 30.47 0.55 -33.82
C HIS A 31 30.02 0.78 -32.37
N ARG A 32 28.72 1.01 -32.14
CA ARG A 32 28.15 1.15 -30.79
C ARG A 32 27.73 -0.19 -30.22
N GLU A 33 28.43 -0.65 -29.19
CA GLU A 33 28.09 -1.87 -28.46
C GLU A 33 27.99 -1.66 -26.96
N LEU A 34 26.95 -2.25 -26.36
CA LEU A 34 26.85 -2.33 -24.91
C LEU A 34 27.64 -3.56 -24.43
N SER A 35 28.70 -3.33 -23.67
CA SER A 35 29.46 -4.40 -23.01
C SER A 35 28.60 -5.15 -21.99
N MET A 36 29.03 -6.35 -21.57
CA MET A 36 28.28 -7.13 -20.57
C MET A 36 28.13 -6.40 -19.23
N PHE A 37 29.17 -5.66 -18.81
CA PHE A 37 29.12 -4.84 -17.60
C PHE A 37 28.04 -3.75 -17.72
N VAL A 38 28.07 -3.00 -18.83
CA VAL A 38 27.06 -1.96 -19.10
C VAL A 38 25.66 -2.54 -19.12
N ARG A 39 25.45 -3.69 -19.78
CA ARG A 39 24.16 -4.40 -19.81
C ARG A 39 23.66 -4.75 -18.40
N ARG A 40 24.50 -5.37 -17.55
CA ARG A 40 24.14 -5.71 -16.16
C ARG A 40 23.80 -4.49 -15.31
N THR A 41 24.53 -3.39 -15.50
CA THR A 41 24.26 -2.14 -14.79
C THR A 41 22.95 -1.50 -15.27
N ILE A 42 22.66 -1.52 -16.58
CA ILE A 42 21.35 -1.08 -17.12
C ILE A 42 20.22 -1.91 -16.52
N GLU A 43 20.37 -3.25 -16.48
CA GLU A 43 19.39 -4.14 -15.87
C GLU A 43 19.18 -3.81 -14.39
N THR A 44 20.25 -3.64 -13.62
CA THR A 44 20.19 -3.24 -12.19
C THR A 44 19.49 -1.89 -12.00
N HIS A 45 19.77 -0.90 -12.85
CA HIS A 45 19.18 0.44 -12.75
C HIS A 45 17.70 0.44 -13.14
N GLU A 46 17.32 -0.29 -14.20
CA GLU A 46 15.91 -0.49 -14.56
C GLU A 46 15.17 -1.22 -13.42
N GLU A 47 15.81 -2.21 -12.81
CA GLU A 47 15.30 -2.91 -11.62
C GLU A 47 15.20 -2.03 -10.37
N ALA A 48 15.99 -0.95 -10.27
CA ALA A 48 15.86 0.06 -9.22
C ALA A 48 14.87 1.18 -9.60
N GLY A 49 14.21 1.11 -10.76
CA GLY A 49 13.29 2.13 -11.25
C GLY A 49 13.97 3.45 -11.66
N ILE A 50 15.29 3.42 -11.88
CA ILE A 50 16.06 4.59 -12.30
C ILE A 50 15.72 4.90 -13.76
N ARG A 51 15.39 6.17 -14.03
CA ARG A 51 15.03 6.61 -15.39
C ARG A 51 16.20 6.31 -16.36
N PRO A 52 15.93 5.85 -17.59
CA PRO A 52 16.99 5.56 -18.57
C PRO A 52 17.98 6.71 -18.80
N SER A 53 17.49 7.95 -18.73
CA SER A 53 18.34 9.15 -18.81
C SER A 53 19.30 9.28 -17.63
N LYS A 54 18.85 8.95 -16.41
CA LYS A 54 19.70 8.90 -15.21
C LYS A 54 20.68 7.73 -15.26
N THR A 55 20.26 6.58 -15.78
CA THR A 55 21.13 5.44 -16.05
C THR A 55 22.26 5.81 -17.00
N TYR A 56 21.95 6.48 -18.11
CA TYR A 56 22.99 6.97 -19.02
C TYR A 56 23.91 8.00 -18.35
N GLN A 57 23.34 8.97 -17.63
CA GLN A 57 24.13 9.96 -16.88
C GLN A 57 25.09 9.33 -15.87
N SER A 58 24.71 8.22 -15.21
CA SER A 58 25.64 7.51 -14.31
C SER A 58 26.85 6.92 -15.02
N PHE A 59 26.70 6.46 -16.26
CA PHE A 59 27.85 5.99 -17.06
C PHE A 59 28.73 7.15 -17.50
N VAL A 60 28.13 8.27 -17.90
CA VAL A 60 28.88 9.50 -18.26
C VAL A 60 29.69 9.99 -17.06
N ALA A 61 29.10 10.00 -15.87
CA ALA A 61 29.79 10.38 -14.65
C ALA A 61 30.94 9.43 -14.29
N ALA A 62 30.76 8.11 -14.50
CA ALA A 62 31.81 7.12 -14.23
C ALA A 62 32.95 7.16 -15.26
N ALA A 63 32.65 7.48 -16.53
CA ALA A 63 33.64 7.59 -17.59
C ALA A 63 34.30 8.98 -17.69
N GLY A 64 33.76 9.98 -16.99
CA GLY A 64 34.27 11.35 -16.96
C GLY A 64 33.82 12.23 -18.13
N SER A 65 33.38 11.66 -19.26
CA SER A 65 32.78 12.41 -20.36
C SER A 65 31.88 11.54 -21.24
N HIS A 66 31.14 12.18 -22.16
CA HIS A 66 30.35 11.49 -23.17
C HIS A 66 31.20 10.80 -24.24
N CYS A 67 32.39 11.35 -24.54
CA CYS A 67 33.26 10.87 -25.60
C CYS A 67 33.93 9.54 -25.23
N GLU A 68 34.08 9.26 -23.94
CA GLU A 68 34.65 8.01 -23.42
C GLU A 68 33.64 6.83 -23.44
N LEU A 69 32.39 7.07 -23.85
CA LEU A 69 31.36 6.04 -23.95
C LEU A 69 31.16 5.59 -25.40
N GLY A 70 31.41 4.31 -25.67
CA GLY A 70 31.09 3.68 -26.96
C GLY A 70 29.59 3.50 -27.26
N PHE A 71 28.69 4.20 -26.56
CA PHE A 71 27.24 4.10 -26.75
C PHE A 71 26.52 5.39 -26.31
N ILE A 72 25.30 5.59 -26.83
CA ILE A 72 24.47 6.76 -26.51
C ILE A 72 23.26 6.41 -25.65
N GLU A 73 22.59 7.41 -25.07
CA GLU A 73 21.37 7.21 -24.26
C GLU A 73 20.30 6.41 -25.03
N LYS A 74 20.20 6.63 -26.35
CA LYS A 74 19.28 5.89 -27.22
C LYS A 74 19.54 4.38 -27.19
N ASP A 75 20.79 3.94 -27.07
CA ASP A 75 21.15 2.53 -27.00
C ASP A 75 20.71 1.91 -25.67
N VAL A 76 20.83 2.66 -24.56
CA VAL A 76 20.28 2.27 -23.25
C VAL A 76 18.76 2.09 -23.34
N ARG A 77 18.04 3.09 -23.89
CA ARG A 77 16.58 3.00 -24.08
C ARG A 77 16.19 1.82 -24.97
N ASN A 78 16.88 1.63 -26.10
CA ASN A 78 16.62 0.52 -27.02
C ASN A 78 16.86 -0.84 -26.36
N TYR A 79 17.91 -0.97 -25.55
CA TYR A 79 18.22 -2.19 -24.82
C TYR A 79 17.14 -2.51 -23.79
N ILE A 80 16.72 -1.53 -22.98
CA ILE A 80 15.64 -1.69 -22.01
C ILE A 80 14.36 -2.15 -22.73
N THR A 81 13.94 -1.45 -23.79
CA THR A 81 12.75 -1.81 -24.56
C THR A 81 12.85 -3.22 -25.14
N ARG A 82 13.96 -3.57 -25.80
CA ARG A 82 14.09 -4.84 -26.54
C ARG A 82 14.40 -6.06 -25.69
N LYS A 83 15.15 -5.89 -24.59
CA LYS A 83 15.68 -7.02 -23.82
C LYS A 83 15.08 -7.12 -22.42
N VAL A 84 14.66 -6.01 -21.83
CA VAL A 84 14.11 -6.00 -20.48
C VAL A 84 12.58 -5.99 -20.50
N ARG A 85 11.97 -5.20 -21.38
CA ARG A 85 10.50 -5.04 -21.46
C ARG A 85 9.83 -5.96 -22.48
N ASN A 86 10.48 -6.28 -23.60
CA ASN A 86 10.00 -7.27 -24.58
C ASN A 86 10.26 -8.72 -24.13
N ILE A 87 9.73 -9.11 -22.98
CA ILE A 87 9.60 -10.52 -22.58
C ILE A 87 8.22 -11.00 -23.04
N PHE A 88 8.15 -12.14 -23.75
CA PHE A 88 6.87 -12.73 -24.14
C PHE A 88 5.96 -12.93 -22.92
N GLU A 89 4.67 -12.63 -23.08
CA GLU A 89 3.71 -12.63 -21.98
C GLU A 89 3.64 -13.96 -21.25
N GLU A 90 3.61 -15.07 -21.99
CA GLU A 90 3.63 -16.43 -21.42
C GLU A 90 4.90 -16.72 -20.61
N ASP A 91 6.06 -16.27 -21.07
CA ASP A 91 7.33 -16.53 -20.39
C ASP A 91 7.41 -15.76 -19.06
N ASP A 92 6.86 -14.55 -18.99
CA ASP A 92 6.82 -13.75 -17.77
C ASP A 92 5.77 -14.27 -16.77
N ALA A 93 4.59 -14.74 -17.21
CA ALA A 93 3.64 -15.44 -16.33
C ALA A 93 4.24 -16.74 -15.77
N LYS A 94 4.93 -17.53 -16.60
CA LYS A 94 5.65 -18.74 -16.16
C LYS A 94 6.76 -18.40 -15.16
N LYS A 95 7.52 -17.32 -15.38
CA LYS A 95 8.55 -16.84 -14.44
C LYS A 95 7.96 -16.39 -13.12
N PHE A 96 6.81 -15.70 -13.15
CA PHE A 96 6.08 -15.31 -11.94
C PHE A 96 5.60 -16.53 -11.15
N GLY A 97 5.03 -17.54 -11.81
CA GLY A 97 4.67 -18.81 -11.17
C GLY A 97 5.88 -19.52 -10.53
N LYS A 98 7.01 -19.58 -11.24
CA LYS A 98 8.27 -20.12 -10.69
C LYS A 98 8.77 -19.34 -9.48
N TYR A 99 8.60 -18.01 -9.46
CA TYR A 99 8.92 -17.19 -8.29
C TYR A 99 8.09 -17.62 -7.08
N LEU A 100 6.77 -17.77 -7.21
CA LEU A 100 5.90 -18.18 -6.10
C LEU A 100 6.28 -19.55 -5.53
N VAL A 101 6.53 -20.52 -6.41
CA VAL A 101 7.01 -21.85 -6.01
C VAL A 101 8.35 -21.75 -5.27
N ARG A 102 9.30 -20.99 -5.81
CA ARG A 102 10.61 -20.77 -5.17
C ARG A 102 10.48 -20.12 -3.79
N MET A 103 9.58 -19.15 -3.62
CA MET A 103 9.35 -18.50 -2.33
C MET A 103 8.76 -19.48 -1.31
N LYS A 104 7.85 -20.35 -1.75
CA LYS A 104 7.30 -21.45 -0.93
C LYS A 104 8.36 -22.48 -0.52
N GLU A 105 9.24 -22.86 -1.44
CA GLU A 105 10.34 -23.79 -1.15
C GLU A 105 11.32 -23.22 -0.14
N LYS A 106 11.67 -21.93 -0.26
CA LYS A 106 12.54 -21.22 0.69
C LYS A 106 11.92 -21.07 2.07
N ASN A 107 10.60 -20.87 2.13
CA ASN A 107 9.89 -20.67 3.37
C ASN A 107 8.52 -21.35 3.31
N GLN A 108 8.37 -22.44 4.05
CA GLN A 108 7.12 -23.21 4.09
C GLN A 108 5.94 -22.41 4.64
N ASN A 109 6.18 -21.30 5.35
CA ASN A 109 5.12 -20.40 5.82
C ASN A 109 4.72 -19.34 4.79
N PHE A 110 5.43 -19.21 3.67
CA PHE A 110 4.94 -18.45 2.52
C PHE A 110 3.65 -19.10 2.00
N PHE A 111 2.67 -18.30 1.62
CA PHE A 111 1.40 -18.78 1.11
C PHE A 111 1.10 -18.12 -0.22
N PHE A 112 0.62 -18.92 -1.17
CA PHE A 112 0.05 -18.39 -2.40
C PHE A 112 -1.05 -19.32 -2.91
N GLU A 113 -1.99 -18.73 -3.65
CA GLU A 113 -2.97 -19.45 -4.45
C GLU A 113 -3.03 -18.83 -5.83
N LEU A 114 -3.04 -19.69 -6.86
CA LEU A 114 -3.00 -19.29 -8.26
C LEU A 114 -4.22 -19.89 -8.97
N ASN A 115 -5.01 -19.03 -9.59
CA ASN A 115 -6.15 -19.40 -10.43
C ASN A 115 -5.84 -19.00 -11.88
N LEU A 116 -5.86 -19.99 -12.78
CA LEU A 116 -5.52 -19.83 -14.19
C LEU A 116 -6.79 -19.91 -15.06
N GLU A 117 -6.77 -19.20 -16.18
CA GLU A 117 -7.78 -19.31 -17.24
C GLU A 117 -7.36 -20.37 -18.28
N GLY A 118 -8.26 -20.69 -19.23
CA GLY A 118 -8.09 -21.82 -20.17
C GLY A 118 -6.86 -21.77 -21.09
N ASP A 119 -6.26 -20.60 -21.25
CA ASP A 119 -5.02 -20.34 -21.99
C ASP A 119 -3.77 -20.32 -21.09
N HIS A 120 -3.88 -20.78 -19.85
CA HIS A 120 -2.86 -20.67 -18.80
C HIS A 120 -2.49 -19.23 -18.42
N CYS A 121 -3.28 -18.23 -18.81
CA CYS A 121 -3.12 -16.88 -18.31
C CYS A 121 -3.55 -16.80 -16.84
N ILE A 122 -2.88 -15.93 -16.08
CA ILE A 122 -3.22 -15.68 -14.68
C ILE A 122 -4.58 -14.97 -14.65
N LYS A 123 -5.57 -15.61 -14.05
CA LYS A 123 -6.88 -15.00 -13.81
C LYS A 123 -6.88 -14.25 -12.48
N HIS A 124 -6.48 -14.95 -11.42
CA HIS A 124 -6.29 -14.39 -10.09
C HIS A 124 -5.09 -15.04 -9.43
N VAL A 125 -4.36 -14.29 -8.62
CA VAL A 125 -3.32 -14.82 -7.77
C VAL A 125 -3.30 -14.04 -6.47
N PHE A 126 -3.15 -14.73 -5.35
CA PHE A 126 -2.99 -14.14 -4.03
C PHE A 126 -1.73 -14.72 -3.37
N TRP A 127 -0.98 -13.90 -2.66
CA TRP A 127 0.17 -14.36 -1.88
C TRP A 127 0.46 -13.48 -0.66
N ALA A 128 1.07 -14.09 0.35
CA ALA A 128 1.55 -13.42 1.55
C ALA A 128 2.77 -14.17 2.09
N ASP A 129 3.75 -13.42 2.62
CA ASP A 129 4.92 -14.01 3.23
C ASP A 129 4.68 -14.43 4.69
N ALA A 130 5.68 -15.13 5.26
CA ALA A 130 5.58 -15.64 6.62
C ALA A 130 5.47 -14.52 7.68
N ARG A 131 6.13 -13.38 7.43
CA ARG A 131 6.14 -12.24 8.36
C ARG A 131 4.78 -11.56 8.36
N SER A 132 4.22 -11.26 7.19
CA SER A 132 2.87 -10.73 7.01
C SER A 132 1.83 -11.57 7.76
N ARG A 133 1.92 -12.90 7.65
CA ARG A 133 1.02 -13.83 8.38
C ARG A 133 1.20 -13.71 9.89
N ALA A 134 2.43 -13.74 10.39
CA ALA A 134 2.72 -13.58 11.82
C ALA A 134 2.25 -12.20 12.34
N THR A 135 2.47 -11.14 11.58
CA THR A 135 2.01 -9.78 11.91
C THR A 135 0.49 -9.73 12.00
N PHE A 136 -0.23 -10.41 11.10
CA PHE A 136 -1.69 -10.51 11.19
C PHE A 136 -2.13 -11.29 12.44
N ASP A 137 -1.42 -12.34 12.85
CA ASP A 137 -1.79 -13.09 14.05
C ASP A 137 -1.80 -12.21 15.31
N TYR A 138 -0.81 -11.33 15.44
CA TYR A 138 -0.69 -10.40 16.57
C TYR A 138 -1.53 -9.11 16.43
N PHE A 139 -1.54 -8.50 15.24
CA PHE A 139 -2.05 -7.14 15.01
C PHE A 139 -3.13 -7.05 13.91
N GLY A 140 -3.68 -8.18 13.49
CA GLY A 140 -4.68 -8.31 12.42
C GLY A 140 -6.11 -7.94 12.80
N ASP A 141 -6.35 -7.32 13.95
CA ASP A 141 -7.68 -6.89 14.38
C ASP A 141 -8.34 -5.96 13.35
N VAL A 142 -7.56 -5.11 12.69
CA VAL A 142 -8.05 -4.13 11.71
C VAL A 142 -7.20 -4.16 10.44
N VAL A 143 -7.83 -4.51 9.32
CA VAL A 143 -7.17 -4.59 8.01
C VAL A 143 -7.77 -3.57 7.06
N SER A 144 -6.95 -2.98 6.19
CA SER A 144 -7.42 -2.18 5.06
C SER A 144 -7.24 -3.02 3.80
N PHE A 145 -8.21 -2.98 2.89
CA PHE A 145 -8.09 -3.57 1.56
C PHE A 145 -8.48 -2.55 0.51
N ASP A 146 -7.56 -2.28 -0.41
CA ASP A 146 -7.75 -1.36 -1.52
C ASP A 146 -7.17 -1.97 -2.80
N THR A 147 -7.76 -1.64 -3.94
CA THR A 147 -7.26 -1.98 -5.27
C THR A 147 -6.62 -0.79 -5.97
N THR A 148 -5.59 -1.04 -6.79
CA THR A 148 -4.95 0.00 -7.59
C THR A 148 -5.80 0.41 -8.77
N TYR A 149 -5.82 1.72 -9.08
CA TYR A 149 -6.48 2.21 -10.29
C TYR A 149 -5.83 1.74 -11.60
N ASN A 150 -4.54 1.41 -11.56
CA ASN A 150 -3.80 0.99 -12.74
C ASN A 150 -3.82 -0.52 -12.91
N THR A 151 -3.78 -0.93 -14.17
CA THR A 151 -3.51 -2.32 -14.56
C THR A 151 -2.10 -2.47 -15.11
N ASN A 152 -1.55 -3.68 -14.99
CA ASN A 152 -0.32 -4.05 -15.70
C ASN A 152 -0.63 -4.43 -17.17
N ARG A 153 0.39 -4.85 -17.93
CA ARG A 153 0.22 -5.29 -19.34
C ARG A 153 -0.75 -6.45 -19.55
N TYR A 154 -1.09 -7.17 -18.48
CA TYR A 154 -2.02 -8.30 -18.47
C TYR A 154 -3.45 -7.90 -18.07
N ASN A 155 -3.72 -6.60 -17.93
CA ASN A 155 -4.97 -6.07 -17.39
C ASN A 155 -5.27 -6.56 -15.95
N LEU A 156 -4.24 -6.89 -15.17
CA LEU A 156 -4.41 -7.26 -13.76
C LEU A 156 -4.35 -6.04 -12.86
N VAL A 157 -5.33 -5.95 -11.96
CA VAL A 157 -5.43 -4.97 -10.86
C VAL A 157 -4.73 -5.53 -9.63
N LEU A 158 -3.95 -4.71 -8.92
CA LEU A 158 -3.36 -5.08 -7.63
C LEU A 158 -4.35 -4.81 -6.50
N GLY A 159 -4.74 -5.84 -5.77
CA GLY A 159 -5.34 -5.72 -4.44
C GLY A 159 -4.27 -5.83 -3.36
N SER A 160 -4.36 -5.01 -2.31
CA SER A 160 -3.40 -5.05 -1.19
C SER A 160 -4.11 -5.07 0.16
N PHE A 161 -3.68 -5.99 1.02
CA PHE A 161 -4.12 -6.05 2.42
C PHE A 161 -3.10 -5.35 3.30
N VAL A 162 -3.53 -4.34 4.05
CA VAL A 162 -2.64 -3.48 4.84
C VAL A 162 -3.08 -3.50 6.30
N GLY A 163 -2.20 -3.94 7.18
CA GLY A 163 -2.38 -3.95 8.63
C GLY A 163 -1.68 -2.79 9.31
N VAL A 164 -1.38 -2.99 10.59
CA VAL A 164 -0.39 -2.20 11.33
C VAL A 164 0.58 -3.13 12.04
N ASN A 165 1.83 -2.71 12.24
CA ASN A 165 2.79 -3.42 13.11
C ASN A 165 2.67 -2.94 14.57
N HIS A 166 3.55 -3.43 15.46
CA HIS A 166 3.60 -3.05 16.88
C HIS A 166 3.99 -1.59 17.14
N HIS A 167 4.57 -0.90 16.15
CA HIS A 167 4.79 0.55 16.17
C HIS A 167 3.57 1.35 15.70
N GLY A 168 2.51 0.66 15.25
CA GLY A 168 1.33 1.29 14.65
C GLY A 168 1.57 1.85 13.25
N GLN A 169 2.65 1.45 12.58
CA GLN A 169 2.98 1.83 11.22
C GLN A 169 2.24 0.91 10.23
N SER A 170 1.94 1.41 9.04
CA SER A 170 1.35 0.59 7.97
C SER A 170 2.29 -0.54 7.58
N THR A 171 1.74 -1.74 7.44
CA THR A 171 2.50 -2.91 6.99
C THR A 171 1.68 -3.73 6.00
N LEU A 172 2.33 -4.23 4.95
CA LEU A 172 1.70 -5.06 3.93
C LEU A 172 1.53 -6.48 4.49
N LEU A 173 0.30 -6.98 4.43
CA LEU A 173 -0.06 -8.31 4.93
C LEU A 173 -0.30 -9.33 3.81
N GLY A 174 -0.41 -8.87 2.56
CA GLY A 174 -0.62 -9.74 1.41
C GLY A 174 -1.05 -8.93 0.19
N CYS A 175 -0.85 -9.53 -0.98
CA CYS A 175 -1.20 -8.93 -2.26
C CYS A 175 -1.98 -9.91 -3.12
N ALA A 176 -2.78 -9.36 -4.03
CA ALA A 176 -3.45 -10.09 -5.06
C ALA A 176 -3.32 -9.39 -6.41
N LEU A 177 -3.21 -10.16 -7.49
CA LEU A 177 -3.40 -9.65 -8.85
C LEU A 177 -4.65 -10.30 -9.42
N MET A 178 -5.58 -9.49 -9.92
CA MET A 178 -6.90 -9.95 -10.37
C MET A 178 -7.26 -9.33 -11.70
N LYS A 179 -7.81 -10.13 -12.61
CA LYS A 179 -8.27 -9.66 -13.94
C LYS A 179 -9.58 -8.88 -13.88
N ASN A 180 -10.47 -9.24 -12.94
CA ASN A 180 -11.80 -8.64 -12.79
C ASN A 180 -12.03 -8.16 -11.36
N GLU A 181 -12.78 -7.06 -11.22
CA GLU A 181 -13.26 -6.52 -9.94
C GLU A 181 -14.76 -6.86 -9.71
N ASP A 182 -15.12 -8.12 -9.92
CA ASP A 182 -16.46 -8.64 -9.69
C ASP A 182 -16.61 -9.36 -8.33
N ILE A 183 -17.85 -9.62 -7.92
CA ILE A 183 -18.17 -10.26 -6.63
C ILE A 183 -17.47 -11.62 -6.49
N GLN A 184 -17.41 -12.43 -7.56
CA GLN A 184 -16.83 -13.78 -7.49
C GLN A 184 -15.31 -13.73 -7.34
N SER A 185 -14.67 -12.76 -8.00
CA SER A 185 -13.24 -12.51 -7.91
C SER A 185 -12.85 -12.08 -6.50
N PHE A 186 -13.57 -11.13 -5.90
CA PHE A 186 -13.33 -10.74 -4.50
C PHE A 186 -13.70 -11.83 -3.50
N LYS A 187 -14.76 -12.62 -3.77
CA LYS A 187 -15.11 -13.77 -2.93
C LYS A 187 -13.97 -14.78 -2.90
N TRP A 188 -13.47 -15.18 -4.07
CA TRP A 188 -12.29 -16.06 -4.18
C TRP A 188 -11.11 -15.48 -3.40
N LEU A 189 -10.84 -14.18 -3.57
CA LEU A 189 -9.74 -13.52 -2.86
C LEU A 189 -9.90 -13.56 -1.33
N PHE A 190 -11.08 -13.23 -0.80
CA PHE A 190 -11.30 -13.22 0.64
C PHE A 190 -11.31 -14.64 1.25
N GLU A 191 -11.74 -15.64 0.49
CA GLU A 191 -11.60 -17.04 0.90
C GLU A 191 -10.12 -17.47 0.94
N CYS A 192 -9.31 -17.08 -0.06
CA CYS A 192 -7.85 -17.30 -0.06
C CYS A 192 -7.18 -16.59 1.13
N TRP A 193 -7.57 -15.35 1.40
CA TRP A 193 -7.09 -14.55 2.53
C TRP A 193 -7.37 -15.26 3.86
N LEU A 194 -8.59 -15.77 4.06
CA LEU A 194 -8.94 -16.49 5.28
C LEU A 194 -8.13 -17.78 5.43
N ARG A 195 -7.99 -18.59 4.36
CA ARG A 195 -7.13 -19.79 4.40
C ARG A 195 -5.69 -19.44 4.73
N CYS A 196 -5.19 -18.35 4.15
CA CYS A 196 -3.86 -17.84 4.45
C CYS A 196 -3.74 -17.46 5.93
N MET A 197 -4.71 -16.75 6.49
CA MET A 197 -4.68 -16.30 7.88
C MET A 197 -5.24 -17.32 8.88
N GLY A 198 -5.13 -18.62 8.57
CA GLY A 198 -5.50 -19.69 9.49
C GLY A 198 -7.00 -19.75 9.83
N GLY A 199 -7.87 -19.24 8.95
CA GLY A 199 -9.31 -19.13 9.15
C GLY A 199 -9.74 -17.93 10.01
N LYS A 200 -8.79 -17.10 10.48
CA LYS A 200 -9.08 -15.95 11.33
C LYS A 200 -9.46 -14.72 10.49
N ALA A 201 -10.70 -14.27 10.63
CA ALA A 201 -11.15 -13.01 10.04
C ALA A 201 -10.70 -11.80 10.89
N PRO A 202 -10.42 -10.64 10.28
CA PRO A 202 -10.20 -9.40 11.04
C PRO A 202 -11.50 -8.98 11.75
N LYS A 203 -11.38 -8.26 12.86
CA LYS A 203 -12.56 -7.70 13.55
C LYS A 203 -13.18 -6.56 12.75
N GLY A 204 -12.35 -5.74 12.12
CA GLY A 204 -12.76 -4.66 11.23
C GLY A 204 -11.99 -4.66 9.91
N ILE A 205 -12.68 -4.38 8.81
CA ILE A 205 -12.07 -4.19 7.49
C ILE A 205 -12.44 -2.82 6.92
N LEU A 206 -11.43 -2.07 6.48
CA LEU A 206 -11.61 -0.81 5.78
C LEU A 206 -11.42 -1.02 4.28
N THR A 207 -12.32 -0.51 3.46
CA THR A 207 -12.18 -0.56 1.99
C THR A 207 -12.62 0.74 1.35
N ASP A 208 -12.37 0.89 0.07
CA ASP A 208 -13.06 1.87 -0.74
C ASP A 208 -14.57 1.57 -0.89
N GLN A 209 -15.30 2.52 -1.47
CA GLN A 209 -16.72 2.36 -1.76
C GLN A 209 -16.89 1.51 -3.04
N CYS A 210 -16.99 0.19 -2.84
CA CYS A 210 -17.22 -0.80 -3.90
C CYS A 210 -18.29 -1.82 -3.48
N THR A 211 -19.34 -1.95 -4.28
CA THR A 211 -20.46 -2.88 -4.03
C THR A 211 -20.02 -4.33 -4.13
N SER A 212 -19.12 -4.66 -5.07
CA SER A 212 -18.57 -6.00 -5.23
C SER A 212 -17.79 -6.45 -4.00
N ILE A 213 -16.96 -5.56 -3.44
CA ILE A 213 -16.17 -5.80 -2.22
C ILE A 213 -17.09 -5.96 -1.02
N LYS A 214 -18.05 -5.03 -0.81
CA LYS A 214 -19.04 -5.11 0.27
C LYS A 214 -19.74 -6.46 0.26
N ARG A 215 -20.25 -6.88 -0.91
CA ARG A 215 -20.96 -8.15 -1.03
C ARG A 215 -20.06 -9.36 -0.78
N ALA A 216 -18.82 -9.33 -1.25
CA ALA A 216 -17.88 -10.42 -1.02
C ALA A 216 -17.49 -10.54 0.47
N ILE A 217 -17.32 -9.42 1.18
CA ILE A 217 -17.08 -9.42 2.64
C ILE A 217 -18.27 -10.03 3.38
N GLU A 218 -19.51 -9.63 3.05
CA GLU A 218 -20.72 -10.21 3.66
C GLU A 218 -20.80 -11.73 3.49
N LEU A 219 -20.32 -12.25 2.34
CA LEU A 219 -20.34 -13.67 2.03
C LEU A 219 -19.21 -14.45 2.73
N CYS A 220 -18.01 -13.88 2.85
CA CYS A 220 -16.84 -14.59 3.34
C CYS A 220 -16.57 -14.37 4.83
N MET A 221 -16.90 -13.18 5.33
CA MET A 221 -16.55 -12.70 6.68
C MET A 221 -17.75 -11.96 7.31
N PRO A 222 -18.91 -12.63 7.50
CA PRO A 222 -20.16 -11.98 7.92
C PRO A 222 -20.09 -11.32 9.31
N THR A 223 -19.14 -11.72 10.15
CA THR A 223 -18.92 -11.14 11.49
C THR A 223 -17.94 -9.98 11.49
N THR A 224 -17.23 -9.73 10.38
CA THR A 224 -16.28 -8.63 10.28
C THR A 224 -17.03 -7.32 10.05
N ILE A 225 -16.69 -6.31 10.84
CA ILE A 225 -17.29 -4.98 10.69
C ILE A 225 -16.66 -4.30 9.48
N HIS A 226 -17.48 -4.06 8.46
CA HIS A 226 -17.05 -3.34 7.26
C HIS A 226 -17.16 -1.83 7.48
N ARG A 227 -16.12 -1.10 7.09
CA ARG A 227 -16.10 0.36 7.07
C ARG A 227 -15.63 0.87 5.71
N TRP A 228 -16.36 1.78 5.10
CA TRP A 228 -15.83 2.53 3.97
C TRP A 228 -14.85 3.61 4.44
N CYS A 229 -13.81 3.76 3.66
CA CYS A 229 -12.81 4.78 3.88
C CYS A 229 -13.39 6.18 3.62
N ILE A 230 -13.39 7.01 4.67
CA ILE A 230 -13.78 8.42 4.59
C ILE A 230 -12.93 9.16 3.55
N TRP A 231 -11.61 8.97 3.53
CA TRP A 231 -10.74 9.67 2.58
C TRP A 231 -11.11 9.40 1.12
N HIS A 232 -11.38 8.14 0.75
CA HIS A 232 -11.82 7.79 -0.60
C HIS A 232 -13.14 8.47 -0.97
N ILE A 233 -14.06 8.60 0.00
CA ILE A 233 -15.30 9.35 -0.17
C ILE A 233 -15.00 10.84 -0.35
N MET A 234 -14.18 11.42 0.50
CA MET A 234 -13.81 12.85 0.45
C MET A 234 -13.13 13.21 -0.89
N LYS A 235 -12.29 12.33 -1.42
CA LYS A 235 -11.61 12.52 -2.70
C LYS A 235 -12.57 12.57 -3.90
N LYS A 236 -13.73 11.93 -3.81
CA LYS A 236 -14.75 11.97 -4.87
C LYS A 236 -15.51 13.31 -4.88
N ILE A 237 -15.57 14.03 -3.75
CA ILE A 237 -16.39 15.24 -3.58
C ILE A 237 -16.12 16.28 -4.68
N PRO A 238 -14.87 16.69 -4.98
CA PRO A 238 -14.64 17.74 -5.97
C PRO A 238 -15.21 17.35 -7.34
N SER A 239 -15.00 16.10 -7.76
CA SER A 239 -15.53 15.60 -9.05
C SER A 239 -17.05 15.45 -9.06
N LYS A 240 -17.69 15.22 -7.91
CA LYS A 240 -19.13 14.99 -7.78
C LYS A 240 -19.92 16.29 -7.65
N LEU A 241 -19.30 17.34 -7.12
CA LEU A 241 -19.95 18.60 -6.78
C LEU A 241 -19.39 19.82 -7.53
N ASN A 242 -18.41 19.66 -8.43
CA ASN A 242 -17.83 20.77 -9.22
C ASN A 242 -18.85 21.56 -10.06
N SER A 243 -19.98 20.96 -10.43
CA SER A 243 -21.03 21.61 -11.20
C SER A 243 -21.86 22.61 -10.38
N TYR A 244 -21.75 22.58 -9.06
CA TYR A 244 -22.51 23.46 -8.18
C TYR A 244 -21.78 24.78 -7.95
N LYS A 245 -22.55 25.87 -7.92
CA LYS A 245 -22.02 27.20 -7.58
C LYS A 245 -21.50 27.18 -6.14
N GLY A 246 -20.27 27.66 -5.93
CA GLY A 246 -19.63 27.64 -4.61
C GLY A 246 -19.11 26.26 -4.18
N HIS A 247 -18.74 25.38 -5.12
CA HIS A 247 -18.23 24.04 -4.83
C HIS A 247 -17.10 23.99 -3.79
N ILE A 248 -16.22 24.99 -3.74
CA ILE A 248 -15.17 25.08 -2.72
C ILE A 248 -15.78 25.20 -1.30
N ASP A 249 -16.79 26.05 -1.13
CA ASP A 249 -17.48 26.21 0.16
C ASP A 249 -18.28 24.96 0.52
N ILE A 250 -18.87 24.30 -0.48
CA ILE A 250 -19.58 23.02 -0.32
C ILE A 250 -18.61 21.94 0.19
N GLU A 251 -17.43 21.82 -0.41
CA GLU A 251 -16.38 20.86 -0.01
C GLU A 251 -15.91 21.10 1.44
N GLN A 252 -15.71 22.37 1.81
CA GLN A 252 -15.31 22.74 3.16
C GLN A 252 -16.41 22.46 4.19
N GLU A 253 -17.65 22.83 3.91
CA GLU A 253 -18.77 22.57 4.82
C GLU A 253 -19.02 21.07 4.96
N MET A 254 -18.99 20.30 3.88
CA MET A 254 -19.12 18.84 3.93
C MET A 254 -18.02 18.22 4.80
N SER A 255 -16.78 18.67 4.66
CA SER A 255 -15.68 18.25 5.53
C SER A 255 -15.98 18.57 6.99
N ARG A 256 -16.50 19.76 7.28
CA ARG A 256 -16.90 20.17 8.64
C ARG A 256 -17.97 19.24 9.21
N VAL A 257 -19.02 18.94 8.44
CA VAL A 257 -20.11 18.05 8.87
C VAL A 257 -19.59 16.64 9.18
N VAL A 258 -18.73 16.09 8.32
CA VAL A 258 -18.19 14.73 8.47
C VAL A 258 -17.23 14.61 9.66
N TRP A 259 -16.36 15.60 9.87
CA TRP A 259 -15.28 15.51 10.88
C TRP A 259 -15.65 16.09 12.25
N ASN A 260 -16.57 17.05 12.31
CA ASN A 260 -16.87 17.79 13.55
C ASN A 260 -18.24 17.45 14.16
N SER A 261 -18.89 16.37 13.71
CA SER A 261 -20.07 15.84 14.39
C SER A 261 -19.64 14.87 15.49
N TYR A 262 -20.17 15.03 16.70
CA TYR A 262 -19.79 14.23 17.88
C TYR A 262 -20.88 13.25 18.33
N THR A 263 -22.10 13.42 17.81
CA THR A 263 -23.24 12.53 18.05
C THR A 263 -23.95 12.20 16.74
N LYS A 264 -24.74 11.13 16.73
CA LYS A 264 -25.54 10.73 15.55
C LYS A 264 -26.57 11.80 15.20
N ASP A 265 -27.27 12.34 16.20
CA ASP A 265 -28.28 13.39 16.01
C ASP A 265 -27.67 14.69 15.47
N GLU A 266 -26.49 15.07 15.99
CA GLU A 266 -25.75 16.22 15.48
C GLU A 266 -25.33 16.03 14.03
N PHE A 267 -24.84 14.84 13.66
CA PHE A 267 -24.50 14.54 12.27
C PHE A 267 -25.72 14.63 11.36
N ASP A 268 -26.83 13.96 11.71
CA ASP A 268 -28.04 13.93 10.90
C ASP A 268 -28.62 15.35 10.72
N LYS A 269 -28.60 16.17 11.78
CA LYS A 269 -29.00 17.58 11.71
C LYS A 269 -28.06 18.39 10.81
N ASN A 270 -26.76 18.35 11.06
CA ASN A 270 -25.76 19.12 10.31
C ASN A 270 -25.74 18.73 8.83
N TRP A 271 -25.97 17.45 8.51
CA TRP A 271 -26.09 16.96 7.15
C TRP A 271 -27.33 17.53 6.44
N ASN A 272 -28.48 17.53 7.09
CA ASN A 272 -29.70 18.12 6.53
C ASN A 272 -29.60 19.64 6.35
N ASP A 273 -28.99 20.34 7.31
CA ASP A 273 -28.72 21.78 7.22
C ASP A 273 -27.79 22.08 6.04
N PHE A 274 -26.74 21.27 5.85
CA PHE A 274 -25.83 21.34 4.71
C PHE A 274 -26.56 21.14 3.37
N LEU A 275 -27.40 20.10 3.25
CA LEU A 275 -28.15 19.85 2.02
C LEU A 275 -29.10 21.00 1.68
N THR A 276 -29.76 21.57 2.69
CA THR A 276 -30.69 22.69 2.52
C THR A 276 -29.97 23.97 2.11
N LYS A 277 -28.87 24.31 2.81
CA LYS A 277 -28.06 25.52 2.58
C LYS A 277 -27.57 25.63 1.13
N TYR A 278 -27.19 24.51 0.52
CA TYR A 278 -26.61 24.48 -0.82
C TYR A 278 -27.56 23.93 -1.89
N GLY A 279 -28.83 23.68 -1.57
CA GLY A 279 -29.81 23.16 -2.54
C GLY A 279 -29.46 21.77 -3.09
N LEU A 280 -28.84 20.92 -2.27
CA LEU A 280 -28.31 19.61 -2.66
C LEU A 280 -29.28 18.44 -2.45
N GLY A 281 -30.52 18.71 -2.01
CA GLY A 281 -31.50 17.67 -1.67
C GLY A 281 -31.87 16.71 -2.81
N GLY A 282 -31.71 17.13 -4.07
CA GLY A 282 -31.92 16.28 -5.26
C GLY A 282 -30.68 15.50 -5.72
N ASN A 283 -29.54 15.63 -5.04
CA ASN A 283 -28.31 14.96 -5.46
C ASN A 283 -28.32 13.49 -5.05
N LYS A 284 -28.56 12.62 -6.04
CA LYS A 284 -28.63 11.16 -5.85
C LYS A 284 -27.43 10.56 -5.12
N TRP A 285 -26.22 11.02 -5.43
CA TRP A 285 -24.99 10.50 -4.82
C TRP A 285 -24.91 10.84 -3.32
N LEU A 286 -25.30 12.06 -2.93
CA LEU A 286 -25.36 12.44 -1.51
C LEU A 286 -26.46 11.70 -0.76
N SER A 287 -27.61 11.46 -1.40
CA SER A 287 -28.69 10.64 -0.82
C SER A 287 -28.21 9.20 -0.55
N GLU A 288 -27.62 8.54 -1.56
CA GLU A 288 -27.05 7.19 -1.41
C GLU A 288 -25.98 7.14 -0.32
N LEU A 289 -25.10 8.14 -0.27
CA LEU A 289 -24.04 8.23 0.73
C LEU A 289 -24.59 8.40 2.16
N TYR A 290 -25.71 9.10 2.33
CA TYR A 290 -26.38 9.27 3.62
C TYR A 290 -27.07 7.98 4.10
N GLU A 291 -27.68 7.22 3.19
CA GLU A 291 -28.26 5.90 3.54
C GLU A 291 -27.20 4.96 4.11
N ASP A 292 -26.00 4.96 3.52
CA ASP A 292 -24.86 4.18 3.98
C ASP A 292 -24.09 4.85 5.15
N ARG A 293 -24.57 5.94 5.77
CA ARG A 293 -23.82 6.67 6.84
C ARG A 293 -23.28 5.79 7.96
N HIS A 294 -23.98 4.71 8.29
CA HIS A 294 -23.60 3.74 9.31
C HIS A 294 -22.30 2.98 8.99
N ILE A 295 -21.86 2.94 7.72
CA ILE A 295 -20.65 2.23 7.28
C ILE A 295 -19.43 3.15 7.08
N TRP A 296 -19.58 4.48 7.13
CA TRP A 296 -18.45 5.38 6.86
C TRP A 296 -18.29 6.54 7.83
N ILE A 297 -19.38 7.00 8.46
CA ILE A 297 -19.33 8.11 9.41
C ILE A 297 -18.79 7.64 10.76
N SER A 298 -17.79 8.37 11.28
CA SER A 298 -17.09 8.03 12.52
C SER A 298 -18.03 7.89 13.72
N VAL A 299 -19.00 8.79 13.93
CA VAL A 299 -19.91 8.70 15.10
C VAL A 299 -20.76 7.43 15.13
N TYR A 300 -20.97 6.78 13.98
CA TYR A 300 -21.67 5.50 13.90
C TYR A 300 -20.75 4.30 14.16
N LEU A 301 -19.42 4.48 14.09
CA LEU A 301 -18.41 3.41 14.15
C LEU A 301 -17.43 3.54 15.32
N ASP A 302 -17.48 4.65 16.07
CA ASP A 302 -16.53 5.01 17.14
C ASP A 302 -16.54 4.06 18.35
N HIS A 303 -17.54 3.19 18.46
CA HIS A 303 -17.60 2.15 19.49
C HIS A 303 -16.73 0.92 19.16
N HIS A 304 -16.14 0.87 17.96
CA HIS A 304 -15.23 -0.17 17.54
C HIS A 304 -13.77 0.30 17.52
N PHE A 305 -12.85 -0.64 17.73
CA PHE A 305 -11.43 -0.38 17.60
C PHE A 305 -11.02 -0.32 16.13
N TRP A 306 -10.31 0.75 15.74
CA TRP A 306 -9.85 0.98 14.36
C TRP A 306 -8.33 1.13 14.24
N ALA A 307 -7.55 0.75 15.26
CA ALA A 307 -6.07 0.80 15.24
C ALA A 307 -5.48 2.16 14.79
N GLY A 308 -6.09 3.27 15.21
CA GLY A 308 -5.68 4.62 14.80
C GLY A 308 -5.96 4.98 13.33
N LYS A 309 -6.57 4.07 12.54
CA LYS A 309 -7.00 4.31 11.16
C LYS A 309 -8.27 5.16 11.13
N LYS A 310 -8.15 6.46 11.42
CA LYS A 310 -9.21 7.45 11.17
C LYS A 310 -9.27 7.92 9.71
N SER A 311 -8.18 7.71 8.95
CA SER A 311 -7.99 8.14 7.57
C SER A 311 -6.99 7.19 6.89
N THR A 312 -7.22 6.82 5.62
CA THR A 312 -6.35 5.92 4.83
C THR A 312 -5.11 6.59 4.25
N GLN A 313 -4.68 7.74 4.78
CA GLN A 313 -3.37 8.34 4.43
C GLN A 313 -2.22 7.30 4.49
N ARG A 314 -2.45 6.23 5.27
CA ARG A 314 -1.61 5.05 5.49
C ARG A 314 -1.61 3.97 4.37
N SER A 315 -2.67 3.77 3.58
CA SER A 315 -2.65 2.86 2.41
C SER A 315 -2.28 3.58 1.11
N GLU A 316 -2.40 4.91 1.08
CA GLU A 316 -2.06 5.75 -0.07
C GLU A 316 -0.56 5.82 -0.36
N SER A 317 0.31 5.83 0.65
CA SER A 317 1.76 5.81 0.45
C SER A 317 2.19 4.54 -0.29
N MET A 318 1.56 3.41 0.06
CA MET A 318 1.76 2.12 -0.58
C MET A 318 1.21 2.11 -2.02
N HIS A 319 -0.02 2.58 -2.24
CA HIS A 319 -0.57 2.69 -3.60
C HIS A 319 0.26 3.65 -4.46
N SER A 320 0.69 4.78 -3.92
CA SER A 320 1.59 5.73 -4.59
C SER A 320 2.93 5.09 -4.95
N PHE A 321 3.47 4.21 -4.10
CA PHE A 321 4.65 3.42 -4.41
C PHE A 321 4.39 2.44 -5.56
N PHE A 322 3.39 1.56 -5.43
CA PHE A 322 3.12 0.52 -6.43
C PHE A 322 2.59 1.07 -7.75
N ASN A 323 1.84 2.16 -7.76
CA ASN A 323 1.32 2.79 -8.99
C ASN A 323 2.44 3.29 -9.92
N LYS A 324 3.65 3.55 -9.40
CA LYS A 324 4.83 3.88 -10.23
C LYS A 324 5.33 2.67 -11.02
N PHE A 325 5.04 1.47 -10.54
CA PHE A 325 5.54 0.20 -11.08
C PHE A 325 4.44 -0.67 -11.70
N ILE A 326 3.17 -0.40 -11.41
CA ILE A 326 2.01 -0.98 -12.09
C ILE A 326 1.57 0.00 -13.16
N THR A 327 2.11 -0.18 -14.35
CA THR A 327 1.76 0.56 -15.56
C THR A 327 1.37 -0.44 -16.64
N GLN A 328 0.67 0.03 -17.68
CA GLN A 328 0.27 -0.80 -18.82
C GLN A 328 1.44 -1.49 -19.54
N ASN A 329 2.69 -1.04 -19.31
CA ASN A 329 3.89 -1.65 -19.89
C ASN A 329 4.68 -2.51 -18.90
N SER A 330 4.25 -2.59 -17.65
CA SER A 330 4.98 -3.30 -16.59
C SER A 330 4.77 -4.81 -16.67
N SER A 331 5.87 -5.55 -16.58
CA SER A 331 5.88 -7.02 -16.47
C SER A 331 5.65 -7.50 -15.04
N LEU A 332 5.21 -8.76 -14.88
CA LEU A 332 5.05 -9.39 -13.56
C LEU A 332 6.39 -9.54 -12.85
N ARG A 333 7.46 -9.85 -13.59
CA ARG A 333 8.83 -9.88 -13.05
C ARG A 333 9.25 -8.53 -12.44
N GLN A 334 9.00 -7.43 -13.14
CA GLN A 334 9.32 -6.09 -12.62
C GLN A 334 8.53 -5.79 -11.35
N PHE A 335 7.23 -6.12 -11.35
CA PHE A 335 6.37 -5.92 -10.20
C PHE A 335 6.86 -6.70 -8.95
N VAL A 336 7.14 -8.00 -9.08
CA VAL A 336 7.61 -8.84 -7.97
C VAL A 336 8.88 -8.28 -7.34
N LYS A 337 9.81 -7.80 -8.16
CA LYS A 337 11.06 -7.26 -7.62
C LYS A 337 10.81 -6.00 -6.78
N GLN A 338 9.89 -5.14 -7.20
CA GLN A 338 9.52 -3.95 -6.42
C GLN A 338 8.74 -4.32 -5.16
N TYR A 339 7.92 -5.37 -5.22
CA TYR A 339 7.26 -5.96 -4.06
C TYR A 339 8.28 -6.44 -3.02
N ASP A 340 9.27 -7.24 -3.43
CA ASP A 340 10.33 -7.73 -2.54
C ASP A 340 11.15 -6.58 -1.93
N ASN A 341 11.48 -5.56 -2.73
CA ASN A 341 12.18 -4.36 -2.27
C ASN A 341 11.33 -3.60 -1.23
N TYR A 342 10.04 -3.41 -1.48
CA TYR A 342 9.14 -2.71 -0.57
C TYR A 342 9.05 -3.41 0.78
N LEU A 343 8.88 -4.74 0.79
CA LEU A 343 8.89 -5.54 2.01
C LEU A 343 10.22 -5.36 2.75
N THR A 344 11.35 -5.59 2.08
CA THR A 344 12.68 -5.52 2.69
C THR A 344 12.96 -4.13 3.29
N SER A 345 12.59 -3.06 2.59
CA SER A 345 12.72 -1.68 3.11
C SER A 345 11.81 -1.43 4.32
N GLY A 346 10.57 -1.94 4.29
CA GLY A 346 9.65 -1.86 5.43
C GLY A 346 10.19 -2.59 6.66
N GLU A 347 10.72 -3.80 6.47
CA GLU A 347 11.36 -4.56 7.55
C GLU A 347 12.57 -3.86 8.13
N GLN A 348 13.39 -3.23 7.28
CA GLN A 348 14.57 -2.51 7.71
C GLN A 348 14.19 -1.27 8.54
N ALA A 349 13.20 -0.50 8.07
CA ALA A 349 12.68 0.63 8.83
C ALA A 349 12.15 0.16 10.20
N GLU A 350 11.36 -0.93 10.25
CA GLU A 350 10.85 -1.48 11.51
C GLU A 350 11.98 -1.86 12.48
N ARG A 351 13.05 -2.51 12.00
CA ARG A 351 14.24 -2.84 12.82
C ARG A 351 14.93 -1.61 13.39
N GLU A 352 14.96 -0.51 12.65
CA GLU A 352 15.54 0.75 13.14
C GLU A 352 14.71 1.34 14.28
N PHE A 353 13.38 1.28 14.19
CA PHE A 353 12.50 1.65 15.30
C PHE A 353 12.67 0.72 16.51
N ASP A 354 12.74 -0.59 16.29
CA ASP A 354 12.99 -1.57 17.37
C ASP A 354 14.32 -1.28 18.09
N ALA A 355 15.37 -0.93 17.34
CA ALA A 355 16.66 -0.58 17.91
C ALA A 355 16.57 0.67 18.79
N VAL A 356 15.84 1.70 18.37
CA VAL A 356 15.62 2.91 19.19
C VAL A 356 14.86 2.56 20.46
N ASP A 357 13.82 1.74 20.35
CA ASP A 357 12.99 1.29 21.48
C ASP A 357 13.77 0.49 22.50
N PHE A 358 14.71 -0.34 22.05
CA PHE A 358 15.53 -1.14 22.94
C PHE A 358 16.62 -0.33 23.66
N HIS A 359 17.22 0.65 23.00
CA HIS A 359 18.41 1.35 23.50
C HIS A 359 18.12 2.69 24.18
N THR A 360 16.87 3.18 24.09
CA THR A 360 16.50 4.48 24.66
C THR A 360 15.26 4.34 25.53
N VAL A 361 15.00 5.36 26.35
CA VAL A 361 13.84 5.39 27.23
C VAL A 361 13.15 6.74 27.08
N ILE A 362 11.84 6.73 26.82
CA ILE A 362 11.04 7.95 26.80
C ILE A 362 10.66 8.34 28.24
N PRO A 363 10.98 9.57 28.69
CA PRO A 363 10.60 10.01 30.03
C PRO A 363 9.08 10.17 30.18
N TYR A 364 8.61 10.09 31.43
CA TYR A 364 7.20 10.26 31.76
C TYR A 364 6.71 11.67 31.43
N ALA A 365 5.49 11.76 30.90
CA ALA A 365 4.82 13.01 30.57
C ALA A 365 4.11 13.61 31.78
N THR A 366 3.71 12.76 32.74
CA THR A 366 3.02 13.14 33.96
C THR A 366 3.60 12.39 35.16
N LYS A 367 3.12 12.69 36.38
CA LYS A 367 3.52 11.98 37.61
C LYS A 367 2.68 10.72 37.88
N LEU A 368 1.88 10.26 36.91
CA LEU A 368 1.02 9.10 37.11
C LEU A 368 1.85 7.80 37.06
N ALA A 369 1.81 7.01 38.13
CA ALA A 369 2.53 5.75 38.24
C ALA A 369 2.17 4.73 37.13
N ILE A 370 0.99 4.85 36.54
CA ILE A 370 0.55 3.99 35.43
C ILE A 370 1.39 4.17 34.17
N GLU A 371 2.08 5.31 33.99
CA GLU A 371 2.97 5.52 32.85
C GLU A 371 4.14 4.53 32.83
N ALA A 372 4.61 4.08 34.00
CA ALA A 372 5.66 3.08 34.07
C ALA A 372 5.22 1.73 33.49
N GLN A 373 3.94 1.35 33.69
CA GLN A 373 3.40 0.11 33.13
C GLN A 373 3.29 0.21 31.60
N PHE A 374 2.79 1.33 31.07
CA PHE A 374 2.71 1.52 29.63
C PHE A 374 4.09 1.61 28.97
N GLN A 375 5.05 2.30 29.58
CA GLN A 375 6.43 2.38 29.09
C GLN A 375 7.09 1.00 29.00
N HIS A 376 6.79 0.10 29.94
CA HIS A 376 7.37 -1.25 29.95
C HIS A 376 6.79 -2.16 28.86
N VAL A 377 5.52 -1.97 28.47
CA VAL A 377 4.81 -2.87 27.56
C VAL A 377 4.76 -2.33 26.13
N TYR A 378 4.73 -1.01 25.95
CA TYR A 378 4.51 -0.38 24.66
C TYR A 378 5.81 0.06 24.00
N THR A 379 5.83 -0.03 22.67
CA THR A 379 6.80 0.68 21.84
C THR A 379 6.74 2.17 22.11
N HIS A 380 7.82 2.87 21.83
CA HIS A 380 7.90 4.31 22.05
C HIS A 380 6.79 5.09 21.34
N GLU A 381 6.48 4.73 20.10
CA GLU A 381 5.41 5.37 19.34
C GLU A 381 4.04 5.15 19.99
N LYS A 382 3.72 3.91 20.41
CA LYS A 382 2.46 3.63 21.12
C LYS A 382 2.42 4.31 22.48
N PHE A 383 3.54 4.37 23.20
CA PHE A 383 3.61 5.04 24.50
C PHE A 383 3.38 6.55 24.38
N ARG A 384 3.94 7.21 23.36
CA ARG A 384 3.68 8.64 23.08
C ARG A 384 2.21 8.93 22.82
N GLU A 385 1.51 8.05 22.09
CA GLU A 385 0.06 8.19 21.88
C GLU A 385 -0.71 8.18 23.21
N VAL A 386 -0.35 7.27 24.12
CA VAL A 386 -0.93 7.20 25.47
C VAL A 386 -0.61 8.46 26.29
N GLN A 387 0.63 8.94 26.25
CA GLN A 387 1.02 10.18 26.91
C GLN A 387 0.23 11.39 26.40
N GLY A 388 -0.03 11.46 25.10
CA GLY A 388 -0.91 12.47 24.50
C GLY A 388 -2.31 12.46 25.10
N GLN A 389 -2.88 11.28 25.34
CA GLN A 389 -4.19 11.14 25.99
C GLN A 389 -4.15 11.58 27.45
N PHE A 390 -3.08 11.25 28.20
CA PHE A 390 -2.93 11.73 29.58
C PHE A 390 -2.85 13.25 29.66
N ARG A 391 -2.01 13.87 28.83
CA ARG A 391 -1.92 15.34 28.76
C ARG A 391 -3.26 15.98 28.41
N GLY A 392 -4.00 15.40 27.47
CA GLY A 392 -5.35 15.84 27.13
C GLY A 392 -6.31 15.81 28.32
N LYS A 393 -6.25 14.76 29.15
CA LYS A 393 -7.07 14.64 30.37
C LYS A 393 -6.67 15.63 31.46
N VAL A 394 -5.37 15.85 31.68
CA VAL A 394 -4.89 16.80 32.71
C VAL A 394 -5.32 18.24 32.38
N ASN A 395 -5.47 18.58 31.11
CA ASN A 395 -5.91 19.91 30.67
C ASN A 395 -7.43 20.11 30.65
N CYS A 396 -8.24 19.10 30.97
CA CYS A 396 -9.68 19.25 31.14
C CYS A 396 -10.02 19.77 32.55
N ILE A 397 -10.18 21.08 32.70
CA ILE A 397 -10.74 21.68 33.92
C ILE A 397 -12.21 21.29 34.03
N THR A 398 -12.55 20.49 35.05
CA THR A 398 -13.94 20.13 35.38
C THR A 398 -14.73 21.38 35.77
N ARG A 399 -15.58 21.91 34.89
CA ARG A 399 -16.68 22.78 35.32
C ARG A 399 -17.70 21.91 36.05
N SER A 400 -17.60 21.87 37.38
CA SER A 400 -18.64 21.31 38.24
C SER A 400 -19.92 22.12 38.05
N MET A 401 -20.96 21.52 37.46
CA MET A 401 -22.33 21.96 37.71
C MET A 401 -22.86 21.11 38.86
N HIS A 402 -23.23 21.79 39.94
CA HIS A 402 -23.97 21.18 41.03
C HIS A 402 -25.37 20.81 40.53
N SER A 403 -25.62 19.52 40.33
CA SER A 403 -26.89 18.92 40.68
C SER A 403 -26.69 17.43 40.95
N VAL A 404 -27.08 17.03 42.15
CA VAL A 404 -27.15 15.65 42.59
C VAL A 404 -28.28 15.00 41.78
N HIS A 405 -27.95 14.24 40.75
CA HIS A 405 -28.68 13.04 40.30
C HIS A 405 -27.82 12.31 39.26
N THR A 406 -27.45 11.08 39.62
CA THR A 406 -26.88 9.99 38.82
C THR A 406 -26.42 10.34 37.40
N LEU A 407 -25.21 10.88 37.27
CA LEU A 407 -24.53 10.96 35.97
C LEU A 407 -23.84 9.62 35.69
N GLY A 408 -24.50 8.75 34.93
CA GLY A 408 -23.83 7.68 34.20
C GLY A 408 -22.86 8.30 33.20
N ARG A 409 -21.57 8.39 33.56
CA ARG A 409 -20.52 8.87 32.66
C ARG A 409 -19.90 7.67 31.94
N THR A 410 -20.27 7.52 30.67
CA THR A 410 -19.64 6.60 29.73
C THR A 410 -18.19 7.03 29.48
N VAL A 411 -17.25 6.33 30.13
CA VAL A 411 -15.84 6.33 29.73
C VAL A 411 -15.80 5.72 28.34
N ARG A 412 -15.36 6.48 27.32
CA ARG A 412 -15.11 5.93 25.98
C ARG A 412 -14.02 4.85 26.09
N PRO A 413 -14.27 3.59 25.71
CA PRO A 413 -13.23 2.59 25.51
C PRO A 413 -12.55 2.90 24.16
N GLY A 414 -11.77 3.98 24.14
CA GLY A 414 -11.00 4.38 22.98
C GLY A 414 -9.67 3.62 22.96
N MET A 415 -9.64 2.55 22.18
CA MET A 415 -8.42 2.05 21.53
C MET A 415 -7.34 1.40 22.41
N ILE A 416 -7.67 0.31 23.10
CA ILE A 416 -6.69 -0.75 23.39
C ILE A 416 -7.40 -2.09 23.20
N GLY A 417 -7.12 -2.78 22.10
CA GLY A 417 -7.47 -4.18 21.89
C GLY A 417 -6.26 -5.06 22.15
N GLY A 418 -6.39 -6.00 23.09
CA GLY A 418 -5.52 -7.17 23.24
C GLY A 418 -4.52 -7.13 24.41
N LYS A 419 -4.84 -7.85 25.50
CA LYS A 419 -4.03 -8.25 26.67
C LYS A 419 -3.93 -7.34 27.90
N ALA A 420 -4.42 -6.10 27.89
CA ALA A 420 -4.49 -5.30 29.14
C ALA A 420 -5.79 -5.51 29.95
N THR A 421 -6.84 -6.03 29.32
CA THR A 421 -8.16 -6.21 29.95
C THR A 421 -8.27 -7.48 30.80
N ASP A 422 -7.37 -8.46 30.63
CA ASP A 422 -7.41 -9.72 31.37
C ASP A 422 -6.71 -9.68 32.75
N LEU A 423 -6.17 -8.51 33.14
CA LEU A 423 -5.60 -8.29 34.47
C LEU A 423 -6.62 -7.80 35.52
N PHE A 424 -7.91 -7.67 35.15
CA PHE A 424 -8.96 -7.15 36.02
C PHE A 424 -10.01 -8.19 36.46
N ARG A 425 -9.59 -9.44 36.69
CA ARG A 425 -10.36 -10.42 37.46
C ARG A 425 -9.42 -11.23 38.36
N SER A 426 -9.28 -10.82 39.61
CA SER A 426 -8.93 -11.74 40.70
C SER A 426 -10.12 -11.82 41.65
N ASP A 427 -10.94 -12.84 41.45
CA ASP A 427 -11.77 -13.39 42.52
C ASP A 427 -10.81 -14.02 43.54
N TYR A 428 -10.75 -13.46 44.75
CA TYR A 428 -10.17 -14.16 45.89
C TYR A 428 -11.31 -14.78 46.71
N PRO A 429 -11.37 -16.11 46.87
CA PRO A 429 -12.13 -16.71 47.95
C PRO A 429 -11.36 -16.53 49.27
N THR A 430 -12.06 -16.03 50.28
CA THR A 430 -11.58 -15.99 51.67
C THR A 430 -11.48 -17.40 52.23
N SER A 431 -10.30 -17.79 52.70
CA SER A 431 -10.14 -18.86 53.68
C SER A 431 -8.87 -18.67 54.50
N SER A 432 -9.04 -18.07 55.67
CA SER A 432 -8.53 -18.52 56.99
C SER A 432 -8.78 -17.41 58.01
#